data_AF-A0A2K9AG26-F1
#
_entry.id   AF-A0A2K9AG26-F1
#
_cell.length_a   1.000
_cell.length_b   1.000
_cell.length_c   1.000
_cell.angle_alpha   90.00
_cell.angle_beta   90.00
_cell.angle_gamma   90.00
#
_symmetry.space_group_name_H-M   'P 1'
#
loop_
_entity.id
_entity.type
_entity.pdbx_description
1 polymer ?
#
loop_
_entity_poly.entity_id
_entity_poly.type
_entity_poly.pdbx_seq_one_letter_code
_entity_poly.pdbx_strand_id
1 'polypeptide(L)'
;MKKYQSWDEYFDDQPPRGKEMLQELRQIFRETIPSATESWGYGVPAYELVPNAKNDKKIMIAGFKNHIGFYPTPQTIEAFIDELKDYKLSKGTIQFQHSQELPKELIKKMILHRYHDQAK
;
A
#
# COMPACT_ATOMS: atom_id res chain seq x y z
N MET A 1 3.25 20.64 4.54
CA MET A 1 2.54 19.35 4.33
C MET A 1 1.16 19.50 4.93
N LYS A 2 0.09 19.25 4.17
CA LYS A 2 -1.27 19.19 4.75
C LYS A 2 -1.27 18.09 5.82
N LYS A 3 -1.79 18.41 7.01
CA LYS A 3 -2.04 17.41 8.04
C LYS A 3 -3.44 16.88 7.83
N TYR A 4 -3.55 15.58 7.66
CA TYR A 4 -4.84 14.90 7.56
C TYR A 4 -5.19 14.32 8.92
N GLN A 5 -6.43 14.50 9.35
CA GLN A 5 -6.91 13.93 10.61
C GLN A 5 -7.37 12.48 10.44
N SER A 6 -7.67 12.05 9.21
CA SER A 6 -8.19 10.72 8.92
C SER A 6 -7.84 10.27 7.50
N TRP A 7 -7.85 8.96 7.27
CA TRP A 7 -7.59 8.39 5.95
C TRP A 7 -8.64 8.84 4.93
N ASP A 8 -9.90 8.91 5.33
CA ASP A 8 -10.99 9.39 4.49
C ASP A 8 -10.75 10.84 4.01
N GLU A 9 -10.21 11.71 4.87
CA GLU A 9 -9.84 13.09 4.49
C GLU A 9 -8.64 13.10 3.51
N TYR A 10 -7.65 12.22 3.73
CA TYR A 10 -6.54 12.05 2.79
C TYR A 10 -7.02 11.53 1.42
N PHE A 11 -7.96 10.59 1.42
CA PHE A 11 -8.55 10.00 0.22
C PHE A 11 -9.41 11.00 -0.54
N ASP A 12 -10.14 11.87 0.15
CA ASP A 12 -10.95 12.92 -0.47
C ASP A 12 -10.12 14.02 -1.15
N ASP A 13 -8.91 14.27 -0.65
CA ASP A 13 -7.96 15.20 -1.29
C ASP A 13 -7.32 14.62 -2.57
N GLN A 14 -7.44 13.31 -2.80
CA GLN A 14 -6.92 12.66 -4.00
C GLN A 14 -7.87 12.84 -5.19
N PRO A 15 -7.36 12.80 -6.44
CA PRO A 15 -8.22 12.76 -7.63
C PRO A 15 -9.19 11.56 -7.56
N PRO A 16 -10.37 11.63 -8.24
CA PRO A 16 -11.41 10.60 -8.14
C PRO A 16 -10.89 9.18 -8.31
N ARG A 17 -10.08 8.95 -9.34
CA ARG A 17 -9.46 7.64 -9.62
C ARG A 17 -8.48 7.20 -8.52
N GLY A 18 -7.72 8.13 -7.96
CA GLY A 18 -6.80 7.84 -6.85
C GLY A 18 -7.55 7.48 -5.57
N LYS A 19 -8.65 8.19 -5.27
CA LYS A 19 -9.56 7.87 -4.17
C LYS A 19 -10.13 6.47 -4.30
N GLU A 20 -10.66 6.12 -5.47
CA GLU A 20 -11.20 4.78 -5.75
C GLU A 20 -10.13 3.68 -5.54
N MET A 21 -8.94 3.87 -6.07
CA MET A 21 -7.84 2.91 -5.92
C MET A 21 -7.37 2.77 -4.46
N LEU A 22 -7.32 3.87 -3.69
CA LEU A 22 -6.97 3.83 -2.26
C LEU A 22 -8.03 3.13 -1.42
N GLN A 23 -9.32 3.35 -1.73
CA GLN A 23 -10.42 2.63 -1.09
C GLN A 23 -10.38 1.13 -1.43
N GLU A 24 -10.06 0.80 -2.67
CA GLU A 24 -9.89 -0.58 -3.11
C GLU A 24 -8.70 -1.26 -2.39
N LEU A 25 -7.56 -0.57 -2.26
CA LEU A 25 -6.44 -1.04 -1.43
C LEU A 25 -6.88 -1.28 0.00
N ARG A 26 -7.62 -0.33 0.61
CA ARG A 26 -8.15 -0.49 1.98
C ARG A 26 -9.02 -1.75 2.12
N GLN A 27 -9.88 -2.02 1.14
CA GLN A 27 -10.67 -3.24 1.13
C GLN A 27 -9.77 -4.49 1.03
N ILE A 28 -8.79 -4.49 0.11
CA ILE A 28 -7.85 -5.61 -0.06
C ILE A 28 -7.12 -5.91 1.25
N PHE A 29 -6.61 -4.90 1.96
CA PHE A 29 -5.96 -5.09 3.26
C PHE A 29 -6.89 -5.73 4.27
N ARG A 30 -8.12 -5.22 4.42
CA ARG A 30 -9.13 -5.76 5.33
C ARG A 30 -9.48 -7.21 5.04
N GLU A 31 -9.60 -7.57 3.76
CA GLU A 31 -9.90 -8.94 3.35
C GLU A 31 -8.71 -9.89 3.58
N THR A 32 -7.49 -9.39 3.40
CA THR A 32 -6.27 -10.21 3.43
C THR A 32 -5.79 -10.44 4.84
N ILE A 33 -5.74 -9.37 5.64
CA ILE A 33 -5.26 -9.37 7.02
C ILE A 33 -6.22 -8.52 7.84
N PRO A 34 -7.34 -9.09 8.34
CA PRO A 34 -8.30 -8.35 9.14
C PRO A 34 -7.73 -7.83 10.47
N SER A 35 -6.61 -8.38 10.92
CA SER A 35 -5.85 -7.89 12.09
C SER A 35 -4.94 -6.71 11.79
N ALA A 36 -4.77 -6.31 10.52
CA ALA A 36 -3.94 -5.17 10.15
C ALA A 36 -4.60 -3.87 10.65
N THR A 37 -3.79 -3.00 11.26
CA THR A 37 -4.27 -1.74 11.83
C THR A 37 -3.95 -0.58 10.90
N GLU A 38 -4.94 0.30 10.69
CA GLU A 38 -4.78 1.55 9.95
C GLU A 38 -3.95 2.54 10.79
N SER A 39 -2.81 2.96 10.26
CA SER A 39 -1.85 3.85 10.92
C SER A 39 -1.40 4.95 9.94
N TRP A 40 -0.54 5.84 10.42
CA TRP A 40 0.18 6.80 9.58
C TRP A 40 1.67 6.47 9.57
N GLY A 41 2.32 6.59 8.41
CA GLY A 41 3.76 6.43 8.24
C GLY A 41 4.29 7.59 7.41
N TYR A 42 5.28 8.34 7.92
CA TYR A 42 5.88 9.49 7.23
C TYR A 42 4.86 10.52 6.65
N GLY A 43 3.68 10.66 7.27
CA GLY A 43 2.64 11.58 6.82
C GLY A 43 1.71 11.06 5.71
N VAL A 44 1.81 9.77 5.36
CA VAL A 44 0.88 9.07 4.46
C VAL A 44 0.17 7.91 5.18
N PRO A 45 -0.99 7.47 4.67
CA PRO A 45 -1.65 6.25 5.13
C PRO A 45 -0.70 5.04 5.12
N ALA A 46 -0.71 4.26 6.20
CA ALA A 46 0.13 3.07 6.34
C ALA A 46 -0.55 1.95 7.12
N TYR A 47 -0.43 0.71 6.66
CA TYR A 47 -0.91 -0.46 7.38
C TYR A 47 0.16 -1.05 8.28
N GLU A 48 -0.21 -1.23 9.54
CA GLU A 48 0.57 -1.95 10.54
C GLU A 48 0.10 -3.41 10.57
N LEU A 49 0.93 -4.31 10.03
CA LEU A 49 0.58 -5.74 9.91
C LEU A 49 0.78 -6.51 11.21
N VAL A 50 1.68 -6.04 12.08
CA VAL A 50 1.95 -6.61 13.40
C VAL A 50 1.88 -5.49 14.44
N PRO A 51 1.40 -5.75 15.67
CA PRO A 51 1.25 -4.70 16.68
C PRO A 51 2.58 -4.03 17.02
N ASN A 52 2.57 -2.71 17.07
CA ASN A 52 3.73 -1.83 17.31
C ASN A 52 4.82 -1.94 16.23
N ALA A 53 4.46 -2.24 14.98
CA ALA A 53 5.43 -2.23 13.90
C ALA A 53 6.05 -0.84 13.72
N LYS A 54 7.36 -0.80 13.49
CA LYS A 54 8.05 0.44 13.10
C LYS A 54 7.67 0.85 11.68
N ASN A 55 7.89 2.11 11.32
CA ASN A 55 7.55 2.62 9.98
C ASN A 55 8.20 1.83 8.83
N ASP A 56 9.38 1.23 9.02
CA ASP A 56 10.04 0.38 8.01
C ASP A 56 9.30 -0.95 7.76
N LYS A 57 8.51 -1.39 8.75
CA LYS A 57 7.70 -2.61 8.67
C LYS A 57 6.27 -2.35 8.21
N LYS A 58 5.81 -1.10 8.22
CA LYS A 58 4.47 -0.75 7.74
C LYS A 58 4.42 -0.77 6.22
N ILE A 59 3.28 -1.19 5.67
CA ILE A 59 3.02 -1.02 4.24
C ILE A 59 2.37 0.34 4.04
N MET A 60 3.08 1.27 3.42
CA MET A 60 2.55 2.60 3.15
C MET A 60 1.81 2.62 1.81
N ILE A 61 0.75 3.42 1.74
CA ILE A 61 0.01 3.73 0.52
C ILE A 61 -0.07 5.25 0.36
N ALA A 62 0.43 5.77 -0.74
CA ALA A 62 0.47 7.19 -1.01
C ALA A 62 -0.28 7.51 -2.31
N GLY A 63 -1.21 8.45 -2.26
CA GLY A 63 -1.85 9.01 -3.44
C GLY A 63 -0.97 10.07 -4.11
N PHE A 64 -0.81 9.95 -5.43
CA PHE A 64 -0.23 10.98 -6.27
C PHE A 64 -1.20 11.34 -7.40
N LYS A 65 -0.93 12.45 -8.10
CA LYS A 65 -1.81 12.98 -9.15
C LYS A 65 -2.14 11.97 -10.26
N ASN A 66 -1.17 11.14 -10.65
CA ASN A 66 -1.30 10.21 -11.79
C ASN A 66 -1.20 8.73 -11.39
N HIS A 67 -0.83 8.42 -10.15
CA HIS A 67 -0.59 7.05 -9.71
C HIS A 67 -0.74 6.93 -8.19
N ILE A 68 -0.87 5.69 -7.72
CA ILE A 68 -0.75 5.33 -6.30
C ILE A 68 0.62 4.70 -6.07
N GLY A 69 1.35 5.21 -5.09
CA GLY A 69 2.58 4.60 -4.59
C GLY A 69 2.26 3.56 -3.51
N PHE A 70 2.68 2.32 -3.73
CA PHE A 70 2.55 1.22 -2.79
C PHE A 70 3.92 0.78 -2.30
N TYR A 71 4.11 0.73 -0.99
CA TYR A 71 5.43 0.56 -0.36
C TYR A 71 5.45 -0.72 0.51
N PRO A 72 5.56 -1.90 -0.08
CA PRO A 72 5.55 -3.18 0.65
C PRO A 72 6.90 -3.54 1.28
N THR A 73 7.97 -2.77 1.00
CA THR A 73 9.41 -3.01 1.25
C THR A 73 10.18 -3.61 0.06
N PRO A 74 11.50 -3.33 -0.09
CA PRO A 74 12.32 -3.86 -1.18
C PRO A 74 12.33 -5.38 -1.26
N GLN A 75 12.46 -6.07 -0.13
CA GLN A 75 12.50 -7.55 -0.08
C GLN A 75 11.22 -8.18 -0.65
N THR A 76 10.06 -7.59 -0.33
CA THR A 76 8.79 -8.06 -0.91
C THR A 76 8.72 -7.78 -2.40
N ILE A 77 9.26 -6.67 -2.90
CA ILE A 77 9.29 -6.44 -4.36
C ILE A 77 10.21 -7.44 -5.05
N GLU A 78 11.38 -7.75 -4.48
CA GLU A 78 12.32 -8.72 -5.05
C GLU A 78 11.70 -10.13 -5.16
N ALA A 79 10.93 -10.56 -4.17
CA ALA A 79 10.23 -11.84 -4.19
C ALA A 79 9.14 -11.93 -5.29
N PHE A 80 8.59 -10.79 -5.71
CA PHE A 80 7.50 -10.69 -6.70
C PHE A 80 7.94 -9.99 -7.99
N ILE A 81 9.26 -9.85 -8.22
CA ILE A 81 9.80 -9.06 -9.32
C ILE A 81 9.33 -9.55 -10.69
N ASP A 82 9.08 -10.86 -10.82
CA ASP A 82 8.61 -11.49 -12.05
C ASP A 82 7.16 -11.10 -12.38
N GLU A 83 6.27 -11.12 -11.39
CA GLU A 83 4.87 -10.71 -11.53
C GLU A 83 4.73 -9.18 -11.68
N LEU A 84 5.75 -8.42 -11.31
CA LEU A 84 5.77 -6.95 -11.33
C LEU A 84 6.41 -6.35 -12.59
N LYS A 85 6.85 -7.16 -13.56
CA LYS A 85 7.56 -6.70 -14.77
C LYS A 85 6.78 -5.67 -15.60
N ASP A 86 5.45 -5.81 -15.65
CA ASP A 86 4.56 -4.89 -16.38
C ASP A 86 4.23 -3.61 -15.61
N TYR A 87 4.68 -3.49 -14.36
CA TYR A 87 4.41 -2.35 -13.49
C TYR A 87 5.64 -1.46 -13.33
N LYS A 88 5.39 -0.18 -13.07
CA LYS A 88 6.46 0.78 -12.83
C LYS A 88 6.98 0.64 -11.40
N LEU A 89 8.22 0.16 -11.27
CA LEU A 89 8.88 -0.05 -9.99
C LEU A 89 9.90 1.06 -9.69
N SER A 90 10.14 1.28 -8.41
CA SER A 90 11.20 2.14 -7.88
C SER A 90 11.79 1.46 -6.63
N LYS A 91 12.87 1.99 -6.07
CA LYS A 91 13.59 1.38 -4.93
C LYS A 91 12.66 1.21 -3.72
N GLY A 92 12.08 0.01 -3.55
CA GLY A 92 11.12 -0.29 -2.48
C GLY A 92 9.70 0.24 -2.71
N THR A 93 9.30 0.55 -3.96
CA THR A 93 7.97 1.09 -4.27
C THR A 93 7.43 0.57 -5.59
N ILE A 94 6.12 0.32 -5.63
CA ILE A 94 5.36 0.03 -6.84
C ILE A 94 4.48 1.24 -7.15
N GLN A 95 4.49 1.69 -8.40
CA GLN A 95 3.63 2.78 -8.86
C GLN A 95 2.48 2.22 -9.70
N PHE A 96 1.29 2.18 -9.12
CA PHE A 96 0.06 1.81 -9.83
C PHE A 96 -0.51 3.02 -10.56
N GLN A 97 -0.40 3.05 -11.89
CA GLN A 97 -0.93 4.15 -12.69
C GLN A 97 -2.46 4.18 -12.61
N HIS A 98 -3.04 5.39 -12.58
CA HIS A 98 -4.51 5.56 -12.58
C HIS A 98 -5.19 4.96 -13.82
N SER A 99 -4.46 4.87 -14.93
CA SER A 99 -4.92 4.27 -16.19
C SER A 99 -5.00 2.73 -16.15
N GLN A 100 -4.44 2.09 -15.12
CA GLN A 100 -4.42 0.63 -14.98
C GLN A 100 -5.30 0.22 -13.80
N GLU A 101 -5.78 -1.02 -13.83
CA GLU A 101 -6.49 -1.61 -12.70
C GLU A 101 -5.48 -2.15 -11.68
N LEU A 102 -5.86 -2.16 -10.41
CA LEU A 102 -5.00 -2.71 -9.37
C LEU A 102 -4.95 -4.24 -9.49
N PRO A 103 -3.76 -4.86 -9.49
CA PRO A 103 -3.64 -6.32 -9.49
C PRO A 103 -3.97 -6.86 -8.10
N LYS A 104 -5.26 -6.98 -7.80
CA LYS A 104 -5.79 -7.35 -6.48
C LYS A 104 -5.11 -8.60 -5.93
N GLU A 105 -5.05 -9.66 -6.74
CA GLU A 105 -4.45 -10.92 -6.32
C GLU A 105 -2.97 -10.80 -6.00
N LEU A 106 -2.21 -10.07 -6.81
CA LEU A 106 -0.79 -9.82 -6.56
C LEU A 106 -0.58 -9.04 -5.27
N ILE A 107 -1.37 -7.98 -5.06
CA ILE A 107 -1.32 -7.17 -3.84
C ILE A 107 -1.64 -8.04 -2.61
N LYS A 108 -2.65 -8.91 -2.68
CA LYS A 108 -2.98 -9.87 -1.60
C LYS A 108 -1.79 -10.78 -1.29
N LYS A 109 -1.16 -11.38 -2.30
CA LYS A 109 0.03 -12.23 -2.13
C LYS A 109 1.18 -11.48 -1.46
N MET A 110 1.46 -10.25 -1.89
CA MET A 110 2.52 -9.42 -1.32
C MET A 110 2.26 -9.06 0.14
N ILE A 111 1.01 -8.69 0.48
CA ILE A 111 0.60 -8.37 1.86
C ILE A 111 0.78 -9.61 2.76
N LEU A 112 0.32 -10.79 2.33
CA LEU A 112 0.49 -12.03 3.08
C LEU A 112 1.96 -12.42 3.26
N HIS A 113 2.74 -12.33 2.17
CA HIS A 113 4.17 -12.60 2.23
C HIS A 113 4.87 -11.69 3.24
N ARG A 114 4.55 -10.39 3.21
CA ARG A 114 5.12 -9.43 4.15
C ARG A 114 4.71 -9.72 5.60
N TYR A 115 3.46 -10.11 5.84
CA TYR A 115 2.98 -10.47 7.18
C TYR A 115 3.72 -11.69 7.74
N HIS A 116 3.89 -12.75 6.94
CA HIS A 116 4.63 -13.94 7.33
C HIS A 116 6.13 -13.65 7.55
N ASP A 117 6.71 -12.75 6.77
CA ASP A 117 8.10 -12.30 6.95
C ASP A 117 8.30 -11.57 8.29
N GLN A 118 7.32 -10.77 8.73
CA GLN A 118 7.38 -10.06 10.03
C GLN A 118 7.10 -10.95 11.24
N ALA A 119 6.42 -12.08 11.02
CA ALA A 119 6.06 -13.04 12.07
C ALA A 119 7.17 -14.07 12.36
N LYS A 120 8.28 -14.04 11.60
CA LYS A 120 9.51 -14.79 11.89
C LYS A 120 10.41 -14.03 12.87
#